data_AF-A0A3A5JQ30-F1
#
_entry.id   AF-A0A3A5JQ30-F1
#
_cell.length_a   1.000
_cell.length_b   1.000
_cell.length_c   1.000
_cell.angle_alpha   90.00
_cell.angle_beta   90.00
_cell.angle_gamma   90.00
#
_symmetry.space_group_name_H-M   'P 1'
#
loop_
_entity.id
_entity.type
_entity.pdbx_description
1 polymer ?
#
loop_
_entity_poly.entity_id
_entity_poly.type
_entity_poly.pdbx_seq_one_letter_code
_entity_poly.pdbx_strand_id
1 'polypeptide(L)'
;GIWVPSPRKWDGKTPEVSYPEGAKVYRVRSKGDIYIGKRLFLNQALRGEYVMLEEREDGLEAIIFNRMDLAYYDRRKQSIIRID
;
A
#
# COMPACT_ATOMS: atom_id res chain seq x y z
N GLY A 1 -31.26 18.29 19.44
CA GLY A 1 -31.00 17.31 18.39
C GLY A 1 -30.14 16.21 18.97
N ILE A 2 -30.51 14.95 18.74
CA ILE A 2 -29.79 13.81 19.32
C ILE A 2 -28.70 13.41 18.33
N TRP A 3 -27.44 13.55 18.73
CA TRP A 3 -26.30 12.99 18.03
C TRP A 3 -26.27 11.47 18.24
N VAL A 4 -26.16 10.69 17.16
CA VAL A 4 -26.08 9.23 17.20
C VAL A 4 -24.71 8.80 16.67
N PRO A 5 -23.88 8.10 17.46
CA PRO A 5 -22.59 7.61 17.00
C PRO A 5 -22.75 6.56 15.90
N SER A 6 -21.81 6.55 14.94
CA SER A 6 -21.73 5.49 13.93
C SER A 6 -21.59 4.12 14.60
N PRO A 7 -22.34 3.10 14.16
CA PRO A 7 -22.17 1.72 14.62
C PRO A 7 -20.75 1.17 14.35
N ARG A 8 -20.06 1.73 13.36
CA ARG A 8 -18.63 1.47 13.10
C ARG A 8 -17.78 2.32 14.03
N LYS A 9 -17.81 1.99 15.31
CA LYS A 9 -16.91 2.56 16.31
C LYS A 9 -15.52 1.98 16.06
N TRP A 10 -14.53 2.84 15.82
CA TRP A 10 -13.12 2.42 15.72
C TRP A 10 -12.72 1.72 17.01
N ASP A 11 -12.23 0.49 16.91
CA ASP A 11 -11.84 -0.35 18.05
C ASP A 11 -10.43 -0.05 18.57
N GLY A 12 -9.75 0.94 17.97
CA GLY A 12 -8.40 1.33 18.33
C GLY A 12 -7.32 0.43 17.73
N LYS A 13 -7.68 -0.58 16.92
CA LYS A 13 -6.73 -1.58 16.41
C LYS A 13 -6.59 -1.46 14.90
N THR A 14 -5.36 -1.21 14.45
CA THR A 14 -5.02 -1.40 13.03
C THR A 14 -5.14 -2.90 12.73
N PRO A 15 -5.88 -3.30 11.68
CA PRO A 15 -5.92 -4.70 11.25
C PRO A 15 -4.49 -5.20 11.02
N GLU A 16 -4.19 -6.39 11.53
CA GLU A 16 -2.90 -7.02 11.26
C GLU A 16 -2.79 -7.29 9.75
N VAL A 17 -1.82 -6.66 9.10
CA VAL A 17 -1.60 -6.81 7.67
C VAL A 17 -0.84 -8.11 7.44
N SER A 18 -1.55 -9.15 7.03
CA SER A 18 -0.94 -10.44 6.64
C SER A 18 -0.88 -10.52 5.11
N TYR A 19 0.32 -10.76 4.60
CA TYR A 19 0.55 -11.04 3.18
C TYR A 19 0.71 -12.54 2.96
N PRO A 20 0.29 -13.08 1.80
CA PRO A 20 0.51 -14.48 1.45
C PRO A 20 1.99 -14.87 1.54
N GLU A 21 2.25 -16.13 1.86
CA GLU A 21 3.61 -16.67 1.83
C GLU A 21 4.18 -16.57 0.40
N GLY A 22 5.44 -16.12 0.29
CA GLY A 22 6.08 -15.89 -1.01
C GLY A 22 5.68 -14.59 -1.71
N ALA A 23 4.80 -13.77 -1.11
CA ALA A 23 4.47 -12.47 -1.65
C ALA A 23 5.69 -11.55 -1.74
N LYS A 24 5.78 -10.79 -2.84
CA LYS A 24 6.82 -9.78 -3.07
C LYS A 24 6.49 -8.54 -2.24
N VAL A 25 7.06 -8.46 -1.04
CA VAL A 25 6.79 -7.37 -0.08
C VAL A 25 7.95 -6.38 0.05
N TYR A 26 7.62 -5.10 0.23
CA TYR A 26 8.57 -4.02 0.44
C TYR A 26 8.19 -3.21 1.67
N ARG A 27 9.18 -2.91 2.51
CA ARG A 27 9.01 -2.01 3.65
C ARG A 27 9.02 -0.56 3.19
N VAL A 28 8.00 0.20 3.58
CA VAL A 28 7.94 1.65 3.37
C VAL A 28 8.90 2.33 4.34
N ARG A 29 9.83 3.12 3.80
CA ARG A 29 10.88 3.80 4.55
C ARG A 29 10.36 5.07 5.24
N SER A 30 11.24 5.73 5.99
CA SER A 30 10.91 6.90 6.80
C SER A 30 10.31 8.07 6.03
N LYS A 31 10.59 8.19 4.72
CA LYS A 31 10.03 9.25 3.86
C LYS A 31 8.78 8.81 3.08
N GLY A 32 8.20 7.64 3.39
CA GLY A 32 7.03 7.14 2.66
C GLY A 32 7.37 6.53 1.30
N ASP A 33 8.66 6.24 1.05
CA ASP A 33 9.16 5.64 -0.18
C ASP A 33 9.48 4.15 -0.04
N ILE A 34 9.32 3.40 -1.13
CA ILE A 34 9.89 2.06 -1.30
C ILE A 34 11.05 2.13 -2.30
N TYR A 35 11.91 1.10 -2.29
CA TYR A 35 13.05 1.00 -3.21
C TYR A 35 12.92 -0.25 -4.10
N ILE A 36 12.71 -0.03 -5.39
CA ILE A 36 12.66 -1.07 -6.43
C ILE A 36 13.57 -0.62 -7.57
N GLY A 37 14.89 -0.80 -7.41
CA GLY A 37 15.93 -0.26 -8.30
C GLY A 37 16.06 1.28 -8.25
N LYS A 38 14.97 1.99 -7.98
CA LYS A 38 14.89 3.43 -7.69
C LYS A 38 13.92 3.69 -6.53
N ARG A 39 13.98 4.90 -6.00
CA ARG A 39 13.06 5.37 -4.95
C ARG A 39 11.71 5.72 -5.57
N LEU A 40 10.64 5.18 -4.99
CA LEU A 40 9.27 5.41 -5.42
C LEU A 40 8.47 5.89 -4.21
N PHE A 41 7.98 7.12 -4.27
CA PHE A 41 7.19 7.71 -3.19
C PHE A 41 5.74 7.21 -3.25
N LEU A 42 5.26 6.66 -2.13
CA LEU A 42 3.89 6.19 -1.95
C LEU A 42 3.10 7.16 -1.07
N ASN A 43 3.32 7.08 0.24
CA ASN A 43 2.67 7.91 1.26
C ASN A 43 3.46 7.82 2.56
N GLN A 44 3.74 8.97 3.19
CA GLN A 44 4.46 9.03 4.47
C GLN A 44 3.67 8.42 5.63
N ALA A 45 2.34 8.36 5.55
CA ALA A 45 1.49 7.72 6.55
C ALA A 45 1.77 6.21 6.71
N LEU A 46 2.31 5.56 5.68
CA LEU A 46 2.65 4.14 5.68
C LEU A 46 4.06 3.86 6.19
N ARG A 47 4.77 4.84 6.75
CA ARG A 47 6.14 4.65 7.26
C ARG A 47 6.21 3.47 8.23
N GLY A 48 7.10 2.54 7.94
CA GLY A 48 7.34 1.35 8.76
C GLY A 48 6.48 0.16 8.36
N GLU A 49 5.38 0.39 7.64
CA GLU A 49 4.50 -0.63 7.11
C GLU A 49 5.12 -1.37 5.92
N TYR A 50 4.52 -2.50 5.58
CA TYR A 50 4.85 -3.27 4.38
C TYR A 50 3.77 -3.09 3.33
N VAL A 51 4.17 -3.09 2.07
CA VAL A 51 3.28 -3.16 0.90
C VAL A 51 3.66 -4.37 0.05
N MET A 52 2.66 -5.00 -0.56
CA MET A 52 2.87 -6.08 -1.52
C MET A 52 2.85 -5.55 -2.94
N LEU A 53 3.61 -6.18 -3.82
CA LEU A 53 3.48 -6.02 -5.26
C LEU A 53 2.90 -7.29 -5.87
N GLU A 54 1.82 -7.13 -6.64
CA GLU A 54 1.12 -8.21 -7.32
C GLU A 54 0.97 -7.87 -8.81
N GLU A 55 1.44 -8.75 -9.69
CA GLU A 55 1.32 -8.54 -11.12
C GLU A 55 -0.15 -8.65 -11.55
N ARG A 56 -0.67 -7.59 -12.19
CA ARG A 56 -2.04 -7.52 -12.70
C ARG A 56 -2.08 -7.69 -14.20
N GLU A 57 -1.12 -7.06 -14.87
CA GLU A 57 -0.92 -7.12 -16.33
C GLU A 57 0.57 -7.19 -16.62
N ASP A 58 0.95 -7.55 -17.85
CA ASP A 58 2.36 -7.66 -18.24
C ASP A 58 3.12 -6.35 -18.02
N GLY A 59 3.97 -6.34 -16.99
CA GLY A 59 4.77 -5.17 -16.60
C GLY A 59 4.02 -4.13 -15.76
N LEU A 60 2.80 -4.41 -15.30
CA LEU A 60 2.03 -3.55 -14.38
C LEU A 60 1.76 -4.31 -13.06
N GLU A 61 2.39 -3.86 -11.98
CA GLU A 61 2.24 -4.44 -10.65
C GLU A 61 1.37 -3.54 -9.76
N ALA A 62 0.30 -4.04 -9.16
CA ALA A 62 -0.44 -3.32 -8.12
C ALA A 62 0.39 -3.23 -6.84
N ILE A 63 0.43 -2.06 -6.22
CA ILE A 63 1.01 -1.83 -4.89
C ILE A 63 -0.11 -1.87 -3.86
N ILE A 64 -0.10 -2.89 -3.01
CA ILE A 64 -1.22 -3.26 -2.16
C ILE A 64 -0.84 -3.09 -0.69
N PHE A 65 -1.61 -2.27 0.03
CA PHE A 65 -1.54 -2.21 1.49
C PHE A 65 -2.78 -2.85 2.09
N ASN A 66 -2.58 -3.92 2.85
CA ASN A 66 -3.66 -4.76 3.38
C ASN A 66 -4.55 -5.34 2.27
N ARG A 67 -5.64 -4.66 1.91
CA ARG A 67 -6.60 -5.04 0.87
C ARG A 67 -6.90 -3.89 -0.10
N MET A 68 -6.10 -2.82 -0.05
CA MET A 68 -6.29 -1.61 -0.83
C MET A 68 -5.16 -1.46 -1.82
N ASP A 69 -5.53 -1.32 -3.09
CA ASP A 69 -4.60 -0.93 -4.14
C ASP A 69 -4.31 0.57 -3.97
N LEU A 70 -3.05 0.89 -3.67
CA LEU A 70 -2.60 2.27 -3.45
C LEU A 70 -2.22 2.96 -4.75
N ALA A 71 -1.64 2.19 -5.67
CA ALA A 71 -1.08 2.65 -6.92
C ALA A 71 -0.70 1.45 -7.79
N TYR A 72 -0.39 1.71 -9.06
CA TYR A 72 0.30 0.75 -9.93
C TYR A 72 1.76 1.14 -10.12
N TYR A 73 2.64 0.15 -10.16
CA TYR A 73 4.02 0.26 -10.59
C TYR A 73 4.13 -0.20 -12.04
N ASP A 74 4.43 0.74 -12.94
CA ASP A 74 4.81 0.45 -14.33
C ASP A 74 6.29 0.04 -14.34
N ARG A 75 6.55 -1.26 -14.53
CA ARG A 75 7.89 -1.85 -14.52
C ARG A 75 8.74 -1.37 -15.71
N ARG A 76 8.11 -1.06 -16.84
CA ARG A 76 8.78 -0.62 -18.08
C ARG A 76 9.29 0.81 -17.95
N LYS A 77 8.49 1.70 -17.37
CA LYS A 77 8.86 3.10 -17.08
C LYS A 77 9.52 3.29 -15.71
N GLN A 78 9.48 2.23 -14.89
CA GLN A 78 9.85 2.24 -13.49
C GLN A 78 9.18 3.39 -12.72
N SER A 79 7.88 3.61 -12.90
CA SER A 79 7.14 4.76 -12.34
C SER A 79 5.88 4.34 -11.62
N ILE A 80 5.37 5.22 -10.75
CA ILE A 80 4.10 5.04 -10.06
C ILE A 80 2.98 5.71 -10.85
N ILE A 81 1.87 4.99 -11.05
CA ILE A 81 0.59 5.50 -11.56
C ILE A 81 -0.36 5.53 -10.37
N ARG A 82 -0.89 6.71 -10.04
CA ARG A 82 -1.82 6.88 -8.92
C ARG A 82 -3.20 6.37 -9.30
N ILE A 83 -3.86 5.74 -8.33
CA ILE A 83 -5.28 5.41 -8.39
C ILE A 83 -5.94 6.57 -7.65
N ASP A 84 -6.58 7.47 -8.38
CA ASP A 84 -7.31 8.62 -7.83
C ASP A 84 -8.68 8.21 -7.27
#